data_AF-A0A1V4BPY6-F1
#
_entry.id   AF-A0A1V4BPY6-F1
#
_cell.length_a   1.000
_cell.length_b   1.000
_cell.length_c   1.000
_cell.angle_alpha   90.00
_cell.angle_beta   90.00
_cell.angle_gamma   90.00
#
_symmetry.space_group_name_H-M   'P 1'
#
loop_
_entity.id
_entity.type
_entity.pdbx_description
1 polymer ?
#
loop_
_entity_poly.entity_id
_entity_poly.type
_entity_poly.pdbx_seq_one_letter_code
_entity_poly.pdbx_strand_id
1 'polypeptide(L)'
;MEFTTRNQLKGYGLSSYQAIAVTKSLSPIAKEKCLNCYALGAVITEIKKRLNNRRINPQNCLVLEKTLKELLLRFNSNVVYLPFSLKSEPILEKSSREAFTAFNSLNDYEREIKSVIATLQGKRHE
;
A
#
# COMPACT_ATOMS: atom_id res chain seq x y z
N MET A 1 -0.82 4.18 0.65
CA MET A 1 0.22 3.14 0.52
C MET A 1 0.73 2.77 1.90
N GLU A 2 0.64 1.50 2.30
CA GLU A 2 1.19 1.06 3.58
C GLU A 2 2.70 0.87 3.53
N PHE A 3 3.37 1.30 4.61
CA PHE A 3 4.81 1.18 4.78
C PHE A 3 5.15 0.48 6.10
N THR A 4 6.34 -0.12 6.12
CA THR A 4 6.93 -0.73 7.30
C THR A 4 8.37 -0.27 7.48
N THR A 5 8.84 -0.26 8.73
CA THR A 5 10.22 0.05 9.08
C THR A 5 10.94 -1.18 9.61
N ARG A 6 12.28 -1.14 9.61
CA ARG A 6 13.10 -2.22 10.22
C ARG A 6 12.77 -2.44 11.70
N ASN A 7 12.42 -1.37 12.43
CA ASN A 7 12.06 -1.49 13.84
C ASN A 7 10.71 -2.20 14.03
N GLN A 8 9.72 -1.90 13.18
CA GLN A 8 8.45 -2.64 13.19
C GLN A 8 8.66 -4.11 12.83
N LEU A 9 9.50 -4.41 11.85
CA LEU A 9 9.90 -5.79 11.51
C LEU A 9 10.52 -6.54 12.70
N LYS A 10 11.35 -5.87 13.51
CA LYS A 10 11.87 -6.45 14.75
C LYS A 10 10.76 -6.67 15.80
N GLY A 11 9.80 -5.75 15.89
CA GLY A 11 8.62 -5.89 16.74
C GLY A 11 7.78 -7.13 16.43
N TYR A 12 7.74 -7.55 15.16
CA TYR A 12 7.10 -8.80 14.71
C TYR A 12 7.94 -10.06 14.94
N GLY A 13 9.09 -9.95 15.63
CA GLY A 13 9.93 -11.08 16.02
C GLY A 13 11.14 -11.34 15.12
N LEU A 14 11.41 -10.52 14.10
CA LEU A 14 12.64 -10.65 13.31
C LEU A 14 13.85 -10.19 14.11
N SER A 15 14.96 -10.92 13.99
CA SER A 15 16.24 -10.44 14.51
C SER A 15 16.73 -9.22 13.73
N SER A 16 17.64 -8.44 14.33
CA SER A 16 18.26 -7.29 13.64
C SER A 16 18.89 -7.68 12.30
N TYR A 17 19.55 -8.84 12.25
CA TYR A 17 20.14 -9.36 11.03
C TYR A 17 19.07 -9.71 9.99
N GLN A 18 18.01 -10.41 10.40
CA GLN A 18 16.94 -10.80 9.48
C GLN A 18 16.22 -9.57 8.90
N ALA A 19 15.92 -8.55 9.73
CA ALA A 19 15.29 -7.32 9.28
C ALA A 19 16.16 -6.55 8.27
N ILE A 20 17.48 -6.47 8.49
CA ILE A 20 18.42 -5.89 7.51
C ILE A 20 18.42 -6.72 6.24
N ALA A 21 18.51 -8.04 6.37
CA ALA A 21 18.64 -8.92 5.24
C ALA A 21 17.40 -8.86 4.34
N VAL A 22 16.19 -8.88 4.92
CA VAL A 22 14.90 -8.73 4.19
C VAL A 22 14.80 -7.37 3.48
N THR A 23 15.40 -6.32 4.02
CA THR A 23 15.32 -4.97 3.46
C THR A 23 16.57 -4.58 2.64
N LYS A 24 17.56 -5.48 2.50
CA LYS A 24 18.85 -5.17 1.87
C LYS A 24 18.72 -4.89 0.37
N SER A 25 17.84 -5.63 -0.30
CA SER A 25 17.52 -5.51 -1.73
C SER A 25 16.47 -4.44 -2.02
N LEU A 26 15.86 -3.84 -0.99
CA LEU A 26 14.77 -2.88 -1.14
C LEU A 26 15.28 -1.45 -1.01
N SER A 27 14.86 -0.58 -1.92
CA SER A 27 15.02 0.85 -1.78
C SER A 27 13.98 1.41 -0.81
N PRO A 28 14.38 2.31 0.11
CA PRO A 28 13.41 3.02 0.93
C PRO A 28 12.58 3.98 0.07
N ILE A 29 11.27 4.02 0.32
CA ILE A 29 10.34 4.88 -0.41
C ILE A 29 10.25 6.26 0.26
N ALA A 30 10.40 6.27 1.58
CA ALA A 30 10.37 7.48 2.38
C ALA A 30 11.28 7.32 3.60
N LYS A 31 11.49 8.44 4.29
CA LYS A 31 12.03 8.45 5.65
C LYS A 31 10.98 9.03 6.58
N GLU A 32 10.70 8.32 7.66
CA GLU A 32 9.88 8.83 8.76
C GLU A 32 10.82 9.13 9.92
N LYS A 33 10.98 10.41 10.24
CA LYS A 33 12.02 10.92 11.15
C LYS A 33 13.42 10.47 10.69
N CYS A 34 14.01 9.47 11.37
CA CYS A 34 15.31 8.89 11.06
C CYS A 34 15.21 7.42 10.60
N LEU A 35 14.01 6.90 10.37
CA LEU A 35 13.78 5.51 9.98
C LEU A 35 13.46 5.43 8.48
N ASN A 36 14.13 4.49 7.82
CA ASN A 36 13.81 4.15 6.44
C ASN A 36 12.49 3.38 6.38
N CYS A 37 11.57 3.87 5.54
CA CYS A 37 10.27 3.27 5.29
C CYS A 37 10.31 2.48 3.98
N TYR A 38 9.82 1.25 4.02
CA TYR A 38 9.76 0.33 2.89
C TYR A 38 8.31 0.00 2.56
N ALA A 39 7.97 -0.15 1.28
CA ALA A 39 6.62 -0.62 0.91
C ALA A 39 6.34 -1.99 1.51
N LEU A 40 5.17 -2.13 2.14
CA LEU A 40 4.78 -3.37 2.79
C LEU A 40 4.70 -4.54 1.79
N GLY A 41 4.15 -4.32 0.60
CA GLY A 41 4.08 -5.33 -0.47
C GLY A 41 5.45 -5.78 -0.99
N ALA A 42 6.42 -4.87 -1.08
CA ALA A 42 7.78 -5.21 -1.50
C ALA A 42 8.48 -6.06 -0.43
N VAL A 43 8.28 -5.74 0.84
CA VAL A 43 8.80 -6.53 1.98
C VAL A 43 8.19 -7.94 2.01
N ILE A 44 6.87 -8.07 1.83
CA ILE A 44 6.18 -9.37 1.73
C ILE A 44 6.79 -10.23 0.61
N THR A 45 7.01 -9.63 -0.56
CA THR A 45 7.58 -10.33 -1.72
C THR A 45 8.99 -10.84 -1.41
N GLU A 46 9.81 -10.03 -0.73
CA GLU A 46 11.18 -10.40 -0.39
C GLU A 46 11.24 -11.49 0.70
N ILE A 47 10.32 -11.47 1.67
CA ILE A 47 10.17 -12.55 2.66
C ILE A 47 9.80 -13.86 1.96
N LYS A 48 8.85 -13.85 1.02
CA LYS A 48 8.48 -15.04 0.24
C LYS A 48 9.65 -15.61 -0.55
N LYS A 49 10.45 -14.75 -1.21
CA LYS A 49 11.66 -15.19 -1.93
C LYS A 49 12.65 -15.87 -1.00
N ARG A 50 12.82 -15.36 0.22
CA ARG A 50 13.72 -15.94 1.22
C ARG A 50 13.24 -17.28 1.75
N LEU A 51 11.93 -17.41 1.99
CA LEU A 51 11.32 -18.69 2.36
C LEU A 51 11.48 -19.76 1.27
N ASN A 52 11.48 -19.35 0.00
CA ASN A 52 11.71 -20.27 -1.12
C ASN A 52 13.18 -20.72 -1.25
N ASN A 53 14.10 -20.16 -0.47
CA ASN A 53 15.50 -20.57 -0.50
C ASN A 53 15.71 -21.83 0.36
N ARG A 54 16.02 -22.95 -0.30
CA ARG A 54 16.23 -24.27 0.32
C ARG A 54 17.35 -24.32 1.38
N ARG A 55 18.25 -23.33 1.42
CA ARG A 55 19.39 -23.28 2.36
C ARG A 55 19.10 -22.50 3.66
N ILE A 56 17.86 -22.07 3.90
CA ILE A 56 17.53 -21.33 5.11
C ILE A 56 17.43 -22.27 6.32
N ASN A 57 17.89 -21.81 7.48
CA ASN A 57 17.73 -22.56 8.73
C ASN A 57 16.23 -22.71 9.06
N PRO A 58 15.74 -23.91 9.41
CA PRO A 58 14.33 -24.15 9.75
C PRO A 58 13.79 -23.22 10.84
N GLN A 59 14.59 -22.86 11.85
CA GLN A 59 14.16 -21.92 12.89
C GLN A 59 13.91 -20.52 12.30
N ASN A 60 14.75 -20.08 11.37
CA ASN A 60 14.56 -18.82 10.67
C ASN A 60 13.36 -18.87 9.73
N CYS A 61 13.04 -20.03 9.15
CA CYS A 61 11.86 -20.25 8.34
C CYS A 61 10.58 -19.98 9.15
N LEU A 62 10.47 -20.59 10.33
CA LEU A 62 9.32 -20.41 11.23
C LEU A 62 9.11 -18.94 11.63
N VAL A 63 10.19 -18.24 11.96
CA VAL A 63 10.12 -16.80 12.30
C VAL A 63 9.63 -15.99 11.09
N LEU A 64 10.18 -16.24 9.91
CA LEU A 64 9.79 -15.53 8.69
C LEU A 64 8.34 -15.83 8.28
N GLU A 65 7.88 -17.08 8.43
CA GLU A 65 6.49 -17.46 8.18
C GLU A 65 5.52 -16.78 9.14
N LYS A 66 5.86 -16.71 10.43
CA LYS A 66 5.06 -16.00 11.43
C LYS A 66 4.96 -14.52 11.08
N THR A 67 6.09 -13.86 10.82
CA THR A 67 6.10 -12.45 10.42
C THR A 67 5.36 -12.23 9.11
N LEU A 68 5.45 -13.15 8.15
CA LEU A 68 4.70 -13.08 6.89
C LEU A 68 3.19 -13.11 7.15
N LYS A 69 2.70 -13.97 8.04
CA LYS A 69 1.27 -14.02 8.40
C LYS A 69 0.79 -12.71 9.03
N GLU A 70 1.56 -12.14 9.94
CA GLU A 70 1.21 -10.85 10.57
C GLU A 70 1.21 -9.70 9.56
N LEU A 71 2.21 -9.66 8.66
CA LEU A 71 2.26 -8.66 7.59
C LEU A 71 1.13 -8.83 6.58
N LEU A 72 0.75 -10.06 6.24
CA LEU A 72 -0.40 -10.34 5.37
C LEU A 72 -1.72 -9.99 6.03
N LEU A 73 -1.88 -10.21 7.34
CA LEU A 73 -3.07 -9.78 8.08
C LEU A 73 -3.21 -8.25 8.01
N ARG A 74 -2.11 -7.52 8.25
CA ARG A 74 -2.07 -6.06 8.13
C ARG A 74 -2.36 -5.61 6.69
N PHE A 75 -1.73 -6.23 5.70
CA PHE A 75 -1.97 -5.93 4.29
C PHE A 75 -3.43 -6.19 3.88
N ASN A 76 -3.99 -7.33 4.29
CA ASN A 76 -5.36 -7.75 3.97
C ASN A 76 -6.43 -7.02 4.79
N SER A 77 -6.09 -6.45 5.95
CA SER A 77 -7.03 -5.60 6.71
C SER A 77 -7.46 -4.35 5.94
N ASN A 78 -6.78 -4.04 4.83
CA ASN A 78 -7.16 -3.02 3.85
C ASN A 78 -7.73 -3.58 2.52
N VAL A 79 -7.92 -4.90 2.40
CA VAL A 79 -8.49 -5.55 1.21
C VAL A 79 -9.85 -6.14 1.59
N VAL A 80 -10.92 -5.38 1.34
CA VAL A 80 -12.28 -5.93 1.40
C VAL A 80 -12.41 -6.96 0.27
N TYR A 81 -12.55 -8.24 0.60
CA TYR A 81 -12.93 -9.26 -0.36
C TYR A 81 -14.39 -9.00 -0.76
N LEU A 82 -14.61 -8.39 -1.93
CA LEU A 82 -15.93 -8.38 -2.57
C LEU A 82 -16.08 -9.67 -3.39
N PRO A 83 -16.90 -10.64 -2.97
CA PRO A 83 -17.32 -11.70 -3.86
C PRO A 83 -18.22 -11.09 -4.95
N PHE A 84 -17.71 -10.98 -6.18
CA PHE A 84 -18.48 -10.52 -7.35
C PHE A 84 -19.67 -11.45 -7.72
N SER A 85 -19.90 -12.53 -6.96
CA SER A 85 -20.93 -13.54 -7.19
C SER A 85 -22.20 -13.36 -6.34
N LEU A 86 -22.21 -12.47 -5.34
CA LEU A 86 -23.42 -12.12 -4.60
C LEU A 86 -24.05 -10.89 -5.26
N LYS A 87 -25.34 -11.00 -5.65
CA LYS A 87 -26.13 -9.85 -6.10
C LYS A 87 -25.87 -8.70 -5.13
N SER A 88 -25.35 -7.60 -5.66
CA SER A 88 -24.90 -6.44 -4.90
C SER A 88 -25.91 -6.07 -3.82
N GLU A 89 -25.47 -6.10 -2.56
CA GLU A 89 -26.19 -5.52 -1.43
C GLU A 89 -26.64 -4.10 -1.83
N PRO A 90 -27.93 -3.73 -1.73
CA PRO A 90 -28.46 -2.48 -2.27
C PRO A 90 -27.80 -1.23 -1.67
N ILE A 91 -27.22 -1.36 -0.47
CA ILE A 91 -26.46 -0.31 0.22
C ILE A 91 -25.13 -0.02 -0.49
N LEU A 92 -24.48 -1.05 -1.05
CA LEU A 92 -23.21 -0.93 -1.74
C LEU A 92 -23.40 -0.34 -3.14
N GLU A 93 -24.51 -0.69 -3.81
CA GLU A 93 -24.90 -0.07 -5.07
C GLU A 93 -25.19 1.42 -4.86
N LYS A 94 -25.91 1.79 -3.80
CA LYS A 94 -26.19 3.18 -3.46
C LYS A 94 -24.91 3.97 -3.16
N SER A 95 -24.03 3.42 -2.33
CA SER A 95 -22.77 4.07 -1.96
C SER A 95 -21.82 4.22 -3.14
N SER A 96 -21.72 3.22 -4.01
CA SER A 96 -20.90 3.32 -5.22
C SER A 96 -21.45 4.36 -6.20
N ARG A 97 -22.77 4.43 -6.35
CA ARG A 97 -23.43 5.42 -7.20
C ARG A 97 -23.21 6.84 -6.68
N GLU A 98 -23.31 7.07 -5.36
CA GLU A 98 -23.00 8.35 -4.71
C GLU A 98 -21.52 8.75 -4.87
N ALA A 99 -20.60 7.80 -4.77
CA ALA A 99 -19.18 8.05 -5.01
C ALA A 99 -18.91 8.43 -6.48
N PHE A 100 -19.55 7.76 -7.43
CA PHE A 100 -19.42 8.06 -8.85
C PHE A 100 -20.01 9.44 -9.21
N THR A 101 -21.15 9.83 -8.63
CA THR A 101 -21.72 11.16 -8.86
C THR A 101 -20.85 12.26 -8.27
N ALA A 102 -20.30 12.05 -7.06
CA ALA A 102 -19.35 12.98 -6.46
C ALA A 102 -18.05 13.11 -7.28
N PHE A 103 -17.58 12.02 -7.88
CA PHE A 103 -16.41 12.07 -8.75
C PHE A 103 -16.67 12.87 -10.04
N ASN A 104 -17.85 12.70 -10.63
CA ASN A 104 -18.24 13.45 -11.83
C ASN A 104 -18.37 14.95 -11.56
N SER A 105 -18.97 15.35 -10.43
CA SER A 105 -19.07 16.77 -10.07
C SER A 105 -17.70 17.42 -9.84
N LEU A 106 -16.74 16.69 -9.26
CA LEU A 106 -15.36 17.17 -9.12
C LEU A 106 -14.68 17.39 -10.47
N ASN A 107 -14.91 16.51 -11.45
CA ASN A 107 -14.36 16.68 -12.80
C ASN A 107 -14.97 17.89 -13.51
N ASP A 108 -16.25 18.17 -13.29
CA ASP A 108 -16.90 19.36 -13.86
C ASP A 108 -16.34 20.64 -13.25
N TYR A 109 -16.11 20.67 -11.93
CA TYR A 109 -15.40 21.77 -11.26
C TYR A 109 -13.97 21.96 -11.79
N GLU A 110 -13.24 20.87 -12.04
CA GLU A 110 -11.89 20.96 -12.60
C GLU A 110 -11.91 21.58 -14.01
N ARG A 111 -12.91 21.22 -14.83
CA ARG A 111 -13.10 21.82 -16.16
C ARG A 111 -13.42 23.30 -16.09
N GLU A 112 -14.24 23.71 -15.15
CA GLU A 112 -14.58 25.13 -14.93
C GLU A 112 -13.36 25.94 -14.49
N ILE A 113 -12.54 25.41 -13.57
CA ILE A 113 -11.29 26.08 -13.16
C ILE A 113 -10.34 26.23 -14.36
N LYS A 114 -10.20 25.19 -15.19
CA LYS A 114 -9.36 25.25 -16.40
C LYS A 114 -9.88 26.29 -17.41
N SER A 115 -11.19 26.42 -17.59
CA SER A 115 -11.76 27.40 -18.51
C SER A 115 -11.51 28.84 -18.03
N VAL A 116 -11.65 29.10 -16.73
CA VAL A 116 -11.35 30.40 -16.10
C VAL A 116 -9.87 30.75 -16.24
N ILE A 117 -8.97 29.79 -16.01
CA ILE A 117 -7.53 29.99 -16.20
C ILE A 117 -7.22 30.34 -17.66
N ALA A 118 -7.81 29.63 -18.62
CA ALA A 118 -7.62 29.92 -20.04
C ALA A 118 -8.12 31.32 -20.43
N THR A 119 -9.24 31.79 -19.88
CA THR A 119 -9.75 33.15 -20.12
C THR A 119 -8.84 34.22 -19.51
N LEU A 120 -8.30 33.98 -18.30
CA LEU A 120 -7.35 34.88 -17.65
C LEU A 120 -6.02 34.95 -18.40
N GLN A 121 -5.55 33.85 -18.97
CA GLN A 121 -4.33 33.81 -19.78
C GLN A 121 -4.53 34.48 -21.15
N GLY A 122 -5.69 34.29 -21.79
CA GLY A 122 -6.03 34.98 -23.03
C GLY A 122 -6.08 36.51 -22.88
N LYS A 123 -6.68 37.02 -21.78
CA LYS A 123 -6.72 38.45 -21.46
C LYS A 123 -5.37 39.07 -21.06
N ARG A 124 -4.34 38.26 -20.78
CA ARG A 124 -3.01 38.71 -20.38
C ARG A 124 -2.07 38.99 -21.55
N HIS A 125 -2.49 38.63 -22.76
CA HIS A 125 -1.73 38.74 -24.01
C HIS A 125 -2.31 39.79 -24.98
N GLU A 126 -3.35 40.54 -24.58
CA GLU A 126 -3.81 41.79 -25.20
C GLU A 126 -3.27 43.00 -24.41
#